data_AF-A0A418R4U8-F1
#
_entry.id   AF-A0A418R4U8-F1
#
_cell.length_a   1.000
_cell.length_b   1.000
_cell.length_c   1.000
_cell.angle_alpha   90.00
_cell.angle_beta   90.00
_cell.angle_gamma   90.00
#
_symmetry.space_group_name_H-M   'P 1'
#
loop_
_entity.id
_entity.type
_entity.pdbx_description
1 polymer ?
#
loop_
_entity_poly.entity_id
_entity_poly.type
_entity_poly.pdbx_seq_one_letter_code
_entity_poly.pdbx_strand_id
1 'polypeptide(L)'
;MLTAKQTLLEGFPFLTAVERDFLPDSDNTSKKLYDFQLIERALKAHGLERFLPNLVDVVVFDAIIGNSDRHQENWGFIFQRDELNRQFNSQQVRKLESAAVMPIPSPNWRNQLMGNLKDDSMGFKKLINRIRSVMLGSIQVSIAANDHVATSLANPPPTFFTPIFDSGSSLGRELPNDKIEQMLRDSMQFDSYIRRGKSEIHWSNRKISHGALIAELVSLYGDTIRNRVSSVQELYKPDQIASLLASTDEFIPHGKEFDHYRLTNARQEFMLRIISTRMDSLFKDFSRIRI
;
A
#
# COMPACT_ATOMS: atom_id res chain seq x y z
N MET A 1 -5.63 -11.33 -12.37
CA MET A 1 -6.81 -10.59 -12.90
C MET A 1 -7.94 -10.65 -11.90
N LEU A 2 -8.64 -9.55 -11.66
CA LEU A 2 -9.86 -9.53 -10.84
C LEU A 2 -11.00 -10.22 -11.61
N THR A 3 -11.85 -10.95 -10.89
CA THR A 3 -13.10 -11.46 -11.47
C THR A 3 -14.14 -10.35 -11.56
N ALA A 4 -15.18 -10.53 -12.39
CA ALA A 4 -16.30 -9.57 -12.50
C ALA A 4 -17.02 -9.31 -11.16
N LYS A 5 -16.84 -10.24 -10.19
CA LYS A 5 -17.39 -10.19 -8.84
C LYS A 5 -16.44 -9.55 -7.83
N GLN A 6 -15.27 -9.08 -8.23
CA GLN A 6 -14.30 -8.46 -7.34
C GLN A 6 -14.19 -6.97 -7.59
N THR A 7 -13.82 -6.21 -6.55
CA THR A 7 -13.51 -4.79 -6.66
C THR A 7 -12.26 -4.50 -5.85
N LEU A 8 -11.30 -3.83 -6.49
CA LEU A 8 -10.13 -3.26 -5.83
C LEU A 8 -10.53 -1.94 -5.18
N LEU A 9 -10.20 -1.79 -3.91
CA LEU A 9 -10.16 -0.49 -3.23
C LEU A 9 -8.76 -0.27 -2.71
N GLU A 10 -8.13 0.77 -3.22
CA GLU A 10 -6.79 1.22 -2.84
C GLU A 10 -6.80 1.89 -1.46
N GLY A 11 -5.61 2.14 -0.89
CA GLY A 11 -5.41 2.76 0.41
C GLY A 11 -6.02 4.17 0.55
N PHE A 12 -6.00 4.98 -0.51
CA PHE A 12 -6.42 6.40 -0.49
C PHE A 12 -7.81 6.65 0.17
N PRO A 13 -8.89 5.96 -0.26
CA PRO A 13 -10.19 5.92 0.42
C PRO A 13 -10.17 5.82 1.95
N PHE A 14 -9.32 4.95 2.48
CA PHE A 14 -9.30 4.63 3.91
C PHE A 14 -8.61 5.74 4.71
N LEU A 15 -7.53 6.30 4.15
CA LEU A 15 -6.75 7.35 4.80
C LEU A 15 -7.54 8.66 4.89
N THR A 16 -8.18 9.08 3.80
CA THR A 16 -8.99 10.30 3.74
C THR A 16 -10.25 10.25 4.60
N ALA A 17 -10.75 9.05 4.88
CA ALA A 17 -11.87 8.87 5.80
C ALA A 17 -11.51 9.19 7.26
N VAL A 18 -10.24 9.03 7.64
CA VAL A 18 -9.75 9.30 9.00
C VAL A 18 -9.04 10.65 9.11
N GLU A 19 -8.30 11.05 8.09
CA GLU A 19 -7.53 12.30 8.06
C GLU A 19 -8.01 13.20 6.92
N ARG A 20 -8.73 14.27 7.26
CA ARG A 20 -9.38 15.14 6.26
C ARG A 20 -8.39 16.00 5.48
N ASP A 21 -7.27 16.33 6.12
CA ASP A 21 -6.23 17.17 5.54
C ASP A 21 -5.25 16.35 4.67
N PHE A 22 -5.43 15.03 4.60
CA PHE A 22 -4.67 14.18 3.69
C PHE A 22 -5.20 14.31 2.26
N LEU A 23 -4.55 15.16 1.48
CA LEU A 23 -4.79 15.42 0.07
C LEU A 23 -3.50 15.14 -0.74
N PRO A 24 -3.36 13.98 -1.40
CA PRO A 24 -2.10 13.46 -1.94
C PRO A 24 -1.32 14.42 -2.85
N ASP A 25 -2.05 15.32 -3.52
CA ASP A 25 -1.51 16.22 -4.55
C ASP A 25 -1.59 17.71 -4.18
N SER A 26 -2.00 18.06 -2.95
CA SER A 26 -2.23 19.48 -2.60
C SER A 26 -0.96 20.24 -2.24
N ASP A 27 -0.04 19.64 -1.49
CA ASP A 27 1.22 20.25 -1.04
C ASP A 27 2.18 19.26 -0.33
N ASN A 28 3.38 19.74 0.03
CA ASN A 28 4.36 18.97 0.82
C ASN A 28 3.90 18.67 2.25
N THR A 29 2.88 19.37 2.77
CA THR A 29 2.36 19.18 4.13
C THR A 29 1.55 17.89 4.18
N SER A 30 0.64 17.71 3.23
CA SER A 30 -0.17 16.51 3.10
C SER A 30 0.67 15.25 2.85
N LYS A 31 1.73 15.34 2.03
CA LYS A 31 2.65 14.20 1.83
C LYS A 31 3.26 13.70 3.14
N LYS A 32 3.57 14.60 4.07
CA LYS A 32 4.12 14.19 5.38
C LYS A 32 3.13 13.38 6.20
N LEU A 33 1.83 13.60 6.03
CA LEU A 33 0.78 12.86 6.73
C LEU A 33 0.69 11.39 6.30
N TYR A 34 1.26 11.03 5.13
CA TYR A 34 1.33 9.64 4.69
C TYR A 34 2.40 8.86 5.49
N ASP A 35 2.07 8.55 6.74
CA ASP A 35 2.89 7.73 7.63
C ASP A 35 2.20 6.42 8.00
N PHE A 36 2.99 5.49 8.52
CA PHE A 36 2.48 4.17 8.92
C PHE A 36 1.40 4.29 10.00
N GLN A 37 1.51 5.29 10.88
CA GLN A 37 0.55 5.56 11.95
C GLN A 37 -0.82 5.95 11.40
N LEU A 38 -0.89 6.79 10.35
CA LEU A 38 -2.13 7.10 9.66
C LEU A 38 -2.74 5.84 9.04
N ILE A 39 -1.93 5.02 8.37
CA ILE A 39 -2.41 3.76 7.78
C ILE A 39 -2.97 2.84 8.87
N GLU A 40 -2.25 2.69 10.00
CA GLU A 40 -2.69 1.87 11.12
C GLU A 40 -4.02 2.36 11.72
N ARG A 41 -4.14 3.66 11.98
CA ARG A 41 -5.40 4.27 12.47
C ARG A 41 -6.53 4.06 11.47
N ALA A 42 -6.27 4.22 10.17
CA ALA A 42 -7.24 4.01 9.12
C ALA A 42 -7.72 2.55 9.10
N LEU A 43 -6.81 1.57 9.09
CA LEU A 43 -7.20 0.15 9.06
C LEU A 43 -7.98 -0.25 10.31
N LYS A 44 -7.55 0.19 11.51
CA LYS A 44 -8.31 -0.05 12.76
C LYS A 44 -9.71 0.57 12.73
N ALA A 45 -9.84 1.81 12.25
CA ALA A 45 -11.13 2.48 12.13
C ALA A 45 -12.10 1.78 11.15
N HIS A 46 -11.58 0.95 10.24
CA HIS A 46 -12.35 0.22 9.24
C HIS A 46 -12.47 -1.29 9.54
N GLY A 47 -12.00 -1.78 10.69
CA GLY A 47 -12.04 -3.20 11.03
C GLY A 47 -11.15 -4.08 10.13
N LEU A 48 -10.06 -3.51 9.61
CA LEU A 48 -9.12 -4.11 8.67
C LEU A 48 -7.73 -4.33 9.29
N GLU A 49 -7.58 -4.14 10.60
CA GLU A 49 -6.32 -4.26 11.33
C GLU A 49 -5.65 -5.64 11.19
N ARG A 50 -6.44 -6.70 10.95
CA ARG A 50 -5.93 -8.04 10.67
C ARG A 50 -5.02 -8.11 9.43
N PHE A 51 -5.07 -7.12 8.55
CA PHE A 51 -4.23 -7.02 7.36
C PHE A 51 -2.98 -6.14 7.55
N LEU A 52 -2.77 -5.55 8.72
CA LEU A 52 -1.52 -4.83 9.03
C LEU A 52 -0.27 -5.69 8.80
N PRO A 53 -0.24 -6.99 9.15
CA PRO A 53 0.86 -7.88 8.79
C PRO A 53 1.15 -7.94 7.29
N ASN A 54 0.12 -7.89 6.42
CA ASN A 54 0.34 -7.87 4.97
C ASN A 54 0.97 -6.57 4.49
N LEU A 55 0.63 -5.43 5.10
CA LEU A 55 1.28 -4.17 4.79
C LEU A 55 2.73 -4.14 5.28
N VAL A 56 3.01 -4.75 6.43
CA VAL A 56 4.38 -4.94 6.92
C VAL A 56 5.20 -5.79 5.93
N ASP A 57 4.61 -6.84 5.34
CA ASP A 57 5.25 -7.62 4.27
C ASP A 57 5.61 -6.74 3.06
N VAL A 58 4.73 -5.81 2.66
CA VAL A 58 5.00 -4.82 1.60
C VAL A 58 6.20 -3.95 1.96
N VAL A 59 6.28 -3.45 3.19
CA VAL A 59 7.41 -2.61 3.65
C VAL A 59 8.73 -3.37 3.60
N VAL A 60 8.74 -4.65 4.03
CA VAL A 60 9.93 -5.52 3.94
C VAL A 60 10.33 -5.73 2.48
N PHE A 61 9.37 -6.00 1.60
CA PHE A 61 9.62 -6.16 0.17
C PHE A 61 10.19 -4.88 -0.47
N ASP A 62 9.59 -3.72 -0.19
CA ASP A 62 10.05 -2.43 -0.69
C ASP A 62 11.46 -2.08 -0.22
N ALA A 63 11.84 -2.51 0.99
CA ALA A 63 13.20 -2.35 1.50
C ALA A 63 14.24 -3.15 0.70
N ILE A 64 13.87 -4.32 0.20
CA ILE A 64 14.71 -5.23 -0.59
C ILE A 64 14.91 -4.69 -2.00
N ILE A 65 13.82 -4.25 -2.66
CA ILE A 65 13.89 -3.75 -4.05
C ILE A 65 14.23 -2.25 -4.13
N GLY A 66 14.22 -1.55 -2.99
CA GLY A 66 14.46 -0.12 -2.89
C GLY A 66 13.35 0.72 -3.53
N ASN A 67 12.08 0.36 -3.31
CA ASN A 67 10.95 1.08 -3.87
C ASN A 67 10.71 2.42 -3.15
N SER A 68 10.92 3.53 -3.84
CA SER A 68 10.79 4.86 -3.25
C SER A 68 9.40 5.49 -3.40
N ASP A 69 8.41 4.76 -3.90
CA ASP A 69 7.12 5.31 -4.37
C ASP A 69 5.91 4.42 -4.02
N ARG A 70 5.95 3.77 -2.85
CA ARG A 70 4.80 3.03 -2.30
C ARG A 70 3.75 4.00 -1.76
N HIS A 71 3.12 4.78 -2.63
CA HIS A 71 2.03 5.68 -2.25
C HIS A 71 0.72 4.91 -1.99
N GLN A 72 -0.28 5.63 -1.49
CA GLN A 72 -1.57 5.09 -1.03
C GLN A 72 -2.41 4.38 -2.10
N GLU A 73 -2.07 4.51 -3.38
CA GLU A 73 -2.75 3.83 -4.49
C GLU A 73 -2.06 2.51 -4.87
N ASN A 74 -0.82 2.30 -4.39
CA ASN A 74 0.02 1.15 -4.72
C ASN A 74 -0.13 -0.02 -3.73
N TRP A 75 -1.22 -0.04 -2.97
CA TRP A 75 -1.67 -1.13 -2.09
C TRP A 75 -3.17 -1.01 -1.83
N GLY A 76 -3.83 -2.11 -1.45
CA GLY A 76 -5.25 -2.06 -1.14
C GLY A 76 -5.86 -3.41 -0.81
N PHE A 77 -7.17 -3.50 -1.06
CA PHE A 77 -7.98 -4.65 -0.73
C PHE A 77 -8.87 -5.06 -1.90
N ILE A 78 -9.10 -6.37 -2.00
CA ILE A 78 -10.04 -6.97 -2.93
C ILE A 78 -11.28 -7.41 -2.15
N PHE A 79 -12.43 -6.88 -2.54
CA PHE A 79 -13.73 -7.22 -1.96
C PHE A 79 -14.59 -8.02 -2.94
N GLN A 80 -15.38 -8.98 -2.44
CA GLN A 80 -16.39 -9.67 -3.23
C GLN A 80 -17.73 -8.89 -3.30
N ARG A 81 -18.15 -8.52 -4.52
CA ARG A 81 -19.37 -7.74 -4.83
C ARG A 81 -20.67 -8.45 -4.43
N ASP A 82 -20.74 -9.77 -4.51
CA ASP A 82 -21.99 -10.52 -4.27
C ASP A 82 -22.38 -10.54 -2.79
N GLU A 83 -21.43 -10.45 -1.85
CA GLU A 83 -21.71 -10.24 -0.42
C GLU A 83 -22.08 -8.79 -0.13
N LEU A 84 -21.35 -7.83 -0.73
CA LEU A 84 -21.61 -6.40 -0.58
C LEU A 84 -23.07 -6.07 -0.93
N ASN A 85 -23.51 -6.45 -2.13
CA ASN A 85 -24.88 -6.18 -2.61
C ASN A 85 -25.97 -6.92 -1.79
N ARG A 86 -25.70 -8.14 -1.30
CA ARG A 86 -26.64 -8.90 -0.44
C ARG A 86 -26.83 -8.23 0.92
N GLN A 87 -25.75 -7.74 1.54
CA GLN A 87 -25.83 -6.99 2.80
C GLN A 87 -26.58 -5.65 2.61
N PHE A 88 -26.33 -4.94 1.51
CA PHE A 88 -27.06 -3.70 1.17
C PHE A 88 -28.56 -3.91 0.97
N ASN A 89 -28.98 -4.93 0.22
CA ASN A 89 -30.39 -5.20 -0.04
C ASN A 89 -31.15 -5.66 1.21
N SER A 90 -30.49 -6.37 2.13
CA SER A 90 -31.12 -6.81 3.39
C SER A 90 -31.37 -5.67 4.39
N GLN A 91 -30.60 -4.58 4.33
CA GLN A 91 -30.71 -3.45 5.27
C GLN A 91 -31.68 -2.34 4.80
N GLN A 92 -31.94 -2.18 3.49
CA GLN A 92 -32.86 -1.14 2.99
C GLN A 92 -34.34 -1.55 3.00
N VAL A 93 -34.68 -2.84 2.95
CA VAL A 93 -36.09 -3.27 2.80
C VAL A 93 -36.88 -3.27 4.13
N ARG A 94 -36.24 -3.20 5.31
CA ARG A 94 -36.96 -3.29 6.60
C ARG A 94 -37.01 -2.02 7.46
N LYS A 95 -36.27 -0.96 7.11
CA LYS A 95 -36.26 0.31 7.86
C LYS A 95 -36.94 1.51 7.16
N LEU A 96 -37.28 1.38 5.88
CA LEU A 96 -37.92 2.47 5.13
C LEU A 96 -39.45 2.53 5.31
N GLU A 97 -40.09 1.52 5.90
CA GLU A 97 -41.55 1.48 6.06
C GLU A 97 -42.06 1.83 7.47
N SER A 98 -41.19 2.03 8.48
CA SER A 98 -41.66 2.18 9.87
C SER A 98 -41.01 3.29 10.72
N ALA A 99 -40.03 4.04 10.22
CA ALA A 99 -39.45 5.15 10.99
C ALA A 99 -39.79 6.50 10.35
N ALA A 100 -40.68 7.22 11.02
CA ALA A 100 -41.01 8.61 10.72
C ALA A 100 -39.75 9.48 10.55
N VAL A 101 -39.83 10.35 9.55
CA VAL A 101 -38.87 11.38 9.18
C VAL A 101 -38.34 12.14 10.41
N MET A 102 -37.04 12.02 10.68
CA MET A 102 -36.30 12.95 11.55
C MET A 102 -35.57 13.98 10.68
N PRO A 103 -35.56 15.28 11.03
CA PRO A 103 -34.92 16.32 10.22
C PRO A 103 -33.40 16.26 10.33
N ILE A 104 -32.74 16.41 9.17
CA ILE A 104 -31.29 16.58 9.03
C ILE A 104 -30.90 17.97 9.57
N PRO A 105 -29.90 18.12 10.47
CA PRO A 105 -29.38 19.44 10.82
C PRO A 105 -28.76 20.13 9.59
N SER A 106 -29.17 21.36 9.31
CA SER A 106 -28.79 22.10 8.10
C SER A 106 -27.27 22.32 7.97
N PRO A 107 -26.63 22.07 6.82
CA PRO A 107 -25.20 22.25 6.66
C PRO A 107 -24.82 23.66 6.15
N ASN A 108 -24.35 24.52 7.06
CA ASN A 108 -23.70 25.81 6.72
C ASN A 108 -22.26 25.68 6.20
N TRP A 109 -21.71 24.46 6.05
CA TRP A 109 -20.35 24.26 5.51
C TRP A 109 -20.26 24.34 3.97
N ARG A 110 -21.40 24.25 3.28
CA ARG A 110 -21.49 24.33 1.80
C ARG A 110 -21.03 25.68 1.24
N ASN A 111 -21.26 26.77 1.96
CA ASN A 111 -20.93 28.11 1.48
C ASN A 111 -19.47 28.51 1.77
N GLN A 112 -18.79 27.81 2.68
CA GLN A 112 -17.38 28.07 3.01
C GLN A 112 -16.41 27.25 2.15
N LEU A 113 -16.87 26.17 1.51
CA LEU A 113 -16.06 25.27 0.67
C LEU A 113 -16.15 25.56 -0.84
N MET A 114 -17.11 26.36 -1.29
CA MET A 114 -17.42 26.55 -2.72
C MET A 114 -16.77 27.80 -3.34
N GLY A 115 -15.78 28.39 -2.67
CA GLY A 115 -14.94 29.43 -3.26
C GLY A 115 -13.77 28.81 -4.02
N ASN A 116 -13.96 28.52 -5.30
CA ASN A 116 -12.91 28.26 -6.31
C ASN A 116 -12.34 26.84 -6.48
N LEU A 117 -13.18 25.82 -6.57
CA LEU A 117 -12.81 24.62 -7.34
C LEU A 117 -13.89 24.34 -8.37
N LYS A 118 -13.51 24.49 -9.65
CA LYS A 118 -14.35 24.09 -10.78
C LYS A 118 -14.64 22.60 -10.65
N ASP A 119 -15.92 22.33 -10.81
CA ASP A 119 -16.61 21.09 -10.59
C ASP A 119 -16.07 19.95 -11.47
N ASP A 120 -15.47 18.95 -10.85
CA ASP A 120 -15.53 17.57 -11.34
C ASP A 120 -15.82 16.59 -10.17
N SER A 121 -16.57 17.10 -9.19
CA SER A 121 -16.78 16.50 -7.87
C SER A 121 -17.70 15.28 -7.88
N MET A 122 -18.26 14.88 -9.03
CA MET A 122 -19.27 13.84 -9.12
C MET A 122 -18.70 12.43 -8.95
N GLY A 123 -17.47 12.19 -9.41
CA GLY A 123 -16.75 10.92 -9.19
C GLY A 123 -16.34 10.74 -7.73
N PHE A 124 -15.77 11.78 -7.12
CA PHE A 124 -15.34 11.80 -5.72
C PHE A 124 -16.52 11.67 -4.75
N LYS A 125 -17.63 12.39 -5.00
CA LYS A 125 -18.88 12.24 -4.22
C LYS A 125 -19.46 10.83 -4.32
N LYS A 126 -19.42 10.20 -5.51
CA LYS A 126 -19.86 8.80 -5.69
C LYS A 126 -18.94 7.82 -4.96
N LEU A 127 -17.63 8.03 -5.00
CA LEU A 127 -16.64 7.18 -4.32
C LEU A 127 -16.77 7.29 -2.80
N ILE A 128 -16.85 8.50 -2.24
CA ILE A 128 -17.09 8.73 -0.81
C ILE A 128 -18.43 8.15 -0.37
N ASN A 129 -19.48 8.28 -1.17
CA ASN A 129 -20.76 7.65 -0.87
C ASN A 129 -20.70 6.12 -0.96
N ARG A 130 -19.84 5.55 -1.82
CA ARG A 130 -19.61 4.11 -1.94
C ARG A 130 -18.76 3.56 -0.79
N ILE A 131 -17.76 4.31 -0.34
CA ILE A 131 -16.97 3.98 0.86
C ILE A 131 -17.86 4.12 2.09
N ARG A 132 -18.62 5.22 2.22
CA ARG A 132 -19.61 5.41 3.30
C ARG A 132 -20.71 4.37 3.26
N SER A 133 -21.17 3.90 2.10
CA SER A 133 -22.17 2.82 2.07
C SER A 133 -21.54 1.52 2.57
N VAL A 134 -20.32 1.18 2.14
CA VAL A 134 -19.56 0.02 2.62
C VAL A 134 -19.32 0.11 4.14
N MET A 135 -19.10 1.34 4.65
CA MET A 135 -18.72 1.62 6.04
C MET A 135 -19.89 1.91 6.99
N LEU A 136 -21.03 2.43 6.52
CA LEU A 136 -22.22 2.67 7.36
C LEU A 136 -22.93 1.37 7.73
N GLY A 137 -22.71 0.29 6.96
CA GLY A 137 -23.08 -1.06 7.36
C GLY A 137 -22.27 -1.59 8.55
N SER A 138 -21.04 -1.10 8.74
CA SER A 138 -20.13 -1.46 9.85
C SER A 138 -20.13 -0.45 11.02
N ILE A 139 -20.37 0.85 10.77
CA ILE A 139 -20.36 1.91 11.79
C ILE A 139 -21.69 2.04 12.52
N GLN A 140 -22.85 1.74 11.91
CA GLN A 140 -24.14 1.79 12.64
C GLN A 140 -24.24 0.78 13.79
N VAL A 141 -23.31 -0.17 13.89
CA VAL A 141 -23.34 -1.21 14.93
C VAL A 141 -22.61 -0.80 16.21
N SER A 142 -21.89 0.32 16.23
CA SER A 142 -21.16 0.75 17.45
C SER A 142 -21.95 1.71 18.37
N ILE A 143 -23.17 2.12 18.01
CA ILE A 143 -23.98 3.07 18.83
C ILE A 143 -25.28 2.44 19.39
N ALA A 144 -25.61 1.19 19.06
CA ALA A 144 -26.77 0.53 19.64
C ALA A 144 -26.34 -0.72 20.41
N ALA A 145 -25.97 -0.53 21.67
CA ALA A 145 -25.98 -1.59 22.67
C ALA A 145 -27.43 -2.12 22.77
N ASN A 146 -27.70 -3.23 22.10
CA ASN A 146 -28.82 -4.11 22.38
C ASN A 146 -28.44 -5.52 21.93
N ASP A 147 -28.45 -6.45 22.88
CA ASP A 147 -27.95 -7.83 22.83
C ASP A 147 -28.61 -8.76 21.79
N HIS A 148 -29.46 -8.22 20.90
CA HIS A 148 -30.18 -8.97 19.88
C HIS A 148 -29.76 -8.67 18.43
N VAL A 149 -28.81 -7.74 18.20
CA VAL A 149 -28.24 -7.44 16.86
C VAL A 149 -26.85 -8.07 16.66
N ALA A 150 -26.20 -8.54 17.73
CA ALA A 150 -24.88 -9.17 17.68
C ALA A 150 -24.82 -10.39 16.73
N THR A 151 -25.94 -11.03 16.45
CA THR A 151 -26.00 -12.29 15.69
C THR A 151 -26.03 -12.11 14.16
N SER A 152 -26.21 -10.90 13.61
CA SER A 152 -26.28 -10.69 12.14
C SER A 152 -25.01 -10.09 11.52
N LEU A 153 -23.93 -9.95 12.28
CA LEU A 153 -22.59 -9.54 11.81
C LEU A 153 -21.64 -10.72 11.58
N ALA A 154 -22.14 -11.96 11.53
CA ALA A 154 -21.29 -13.14 11.58
C ALA A 154 -20.28 -13.28 10.41
N ASN A 155 -20.46 -12.57 9.28
CA ASN A 155 -19.57 -12.67 8.12
C ASN A 155 -19.36 -11.30 7.43
N PRO A 156 -18.27 -10.55 7.70
CA PRO A 156 -17.87 -9.46 6.82
C PRO A 156 -17.64 -10.00 5.39
N PRO A 157 -17.87 -9.19 4.33
CA PRO A 157 -17.62 -9.64 2.97
C PRO A 157 -16.19 -10.19 2.86
N PRO A 158 -15.97 -11.32 2.16
CA PRO A 158 -14.65 -11.85 1.91
C PRO A 158 -13.76 -10.74 1.37
N THR A 159 -12.76 -10.40 2.18
CA THR A 159 -11.83 -9.31 1.94
C THR A 159 -10.45 -9.92 1.94
N PHE A 160 -9.65 -9.57 0.94
CA PHE A 160 -8.27 -10.02 0.82
C PHE A 160 -7.39 -8.80 0.66
N PHE A 161 -6.20 -8.82 1.28
CA PHE A 161 -5.17 -7.85 0.92
C PHE A 161 -4.71 -8.13 -0.51
N THR A 162 -4.46 -7.08 -1.29
CA THR A 162 -3.99 -7.22 -2.68
C THR A 162 -2.62 -7.89 -2.73
N PRO A 163 -2.31 -8.69 -3.76
CA PRO A 163 -0.92 -8.94 -4.12
C PRO A 163 -0.17 -7.62 -4.28
N ILE A 164 1.15 -7.62 -4.10
CA ILE A 164 1.96 -6.43 -4.36
C ILE A 164 1.86 -6.10 -5.85
N PHE A 165 1.54 -4.85 -6.16
CA PHE A 165 1.49 -4.34 -7.53
C PHE A 165 2.24 -3.02 -7.62
N ASP A 166 2.36 -2.48 -8.83
CA ASP A 166 3.01 -1.19 -9.14
C ASP A 166 4.30 -0.93 -8.35
N SER A 167 5.34 -1.67 -8.71
CA SER A 167 6.69 -1.53 -8.12
C SER A 167 7.68 -0.96 -9.13
N GLY A 168 7.19 -0.22 -10.12
CA GLY A 168 7.99 0.32 -11.22
C GLY A 168 9.08 1.31 -10.76
N SER A 169 8.86 2.01 -9.65
CA SER A 169 9.82 2.97 -9.06
C SER A 169 10.90 2.32 -8.18
N SER A 170 11.41 1.15 -8.61
CA SER A 170 12.38 0.34 -7.85
C SER A 170 13.61 -0.01 -8.68
N LEU A 171 14.60 -0.67 -8.04
CA LEU A 171 15.73 -1.32 -8.70
C LEU A 171 16.58 -0.39 -9.59
N GLY A 172 16.67 0.90 -9.24
CA GLY A 172 17.50 1.87 -9.97
C GLY A 172 16.93 2.31 -11.31
N ARG A 173 15.61 2.19 -11.53
CA ARG A 173 14.91 2.63 -12.76
C ARG A 173 15.35 4.03 -13.21
N GLU A 174 15.51 4.95 -12.26
CA GLU A 174 15.84 6.36 -12.46
C GLU A 174 17.26 6.61 -12.98
N LEU A 175 18.15 5.61 -12.89
CA LEU A 175 19.55 5.78 -13.24
C LEU A 175 19.78 5.52 -14.73
N PRO A 176 20.50 6.41 -15.44
CA PRO A 176 20.92 6.15 -16.81
C PRO A 176 22.05 5.10 -16.85
N ASN A 177 22.24 4.46 -18.00
CA ASN A 177 23.16 3.31 -18.13
C ASN A 177 24.61 3.66 -17.84
N ASP A 178 25.08 4.83 -18.27
CA ASP A 178 26.41 5.36 -17.95
C ASP A 178 26.64 5.50 -16.44
N LYS A 179 25.62 5.97 -15.71
CA LYS A 179 25.67 6.09 -14.25
C LYS A 179 25.71 4.72 -13.58
N ILE A 180 24.92 3.77 -14.08
CA ILE A 180 24.93 2.38 -13.60
C ILE A 180 26.34 1.78 -13.76
N GLU A 181 26.93 1.87 -14.94
CA GLU A 181 28.27 1.33 -15.17
C GLU A 181 29.33 2.02 -14.29
N GLN A 182 29.22 3.33 -14.08
CA GLN A 182 30.09 4.05 -13.16
C GLN A 182 29.97 3.48 -11.74
N MET A 183 28.75 3.25 -11.25
CA MET A 183 28.50 2.75 -9.90
C MET A 183 28.85 1.27 -9.73
N LEU A 184 28.83 0.48 -10.81
CA LEU A 184 29.37 -0.89 -10.76
C LEU A 184 30.88 -0.89 -10.52
N ARG A 185 31.60 0.05 -11.14
CA ARG A 185 33.05 0.23 -11.00
C ARG A 185 33.45 0.92 -9.69
N ASP A 186 32.59 1.76 -9.13
CA ASP A 186 32.84 2.54 -7.91
C ASP A 186 31.90 2.11 -6.77
N SER A 187 32.41 1.25 -5.88
CA SER A 187 31.66 0.73 -4.73
C SER A 187 31.19 1.84 -3.78
N MET A 188 31.94 2.93 -3.62
CA MET A 188 31.54 4.01 -2.70
C MET A 188 30.28 4.73 -3.22
N GLN A 189 30.19 4.95 -4.53
CA GLN A 189 29.00 5.54 -5.13
C GLN A 189 27.79 4.62 -5.02
N PHE A 190 27.99 3.32 -5.26
CA PHE A 190 26.95 2.30 -5.07
C PHE A 190 26.46 2.27 -3.61
N ASP A 191 27.36 2.21 -2.64
CA ASP A 191 27.00 2.16 -1.23
C ASP A 191 26.29 3.45 -0.79
N SER A 192 26.73 4.60 -1.31
CA SER A 192 26.05 5.87 -1.09
C SER A 192 24.64 5.89 -1.70
N TYR A 193 24.40 5.20 -2.81
CA TYR A 193 23.05 5.08 -3.38
C TYR A 193 22.16 4.22 -2.49
N ILE A 194 22.62 3.03 -2.07
CA ILE A 194 21.87 2.13 -1.19
C ILE A 194 21.47 2.85 0.11
N ARG A 195 22.43 3.51 0.78
CA ARG A 195 22.17 4.23 2.04
C ARG A 195 21.19 5.40 1.92
N ARG A 196 21.10 6.04 0.74
CA ARG A 196 20.22 7.18 0.52
C ARG A 196 18.78 6.78 0.20
N GLY A 197 18.50 5.50 -0.08
CA GLY A 197 17.16 5.00 -0.35
C GLY A 197 16.21 5.21 0.84
N LYS A 198 15.06 5.83 0.58
CA LYS A 198 14.04 6.15 1.58
C LYS A 198 12.71 5.49 1.25
N SER A 199 11.99 5.09 2.29
CA SER A 199 10.61 4.63 2.18
C SER A 199 9.69 5.77 1.81
N GLU A 200 8.68 5.51 0.97
CA GLU A 200 7.59 6.45 0.74
C GLU A 200 6.64 6.53 1.94
N ILE A 201 6.37 5.40 2.59
CA ILE A 201 5.64 5.37 3.86
C ILE A 201 6.53 6.02 4.92
N HIS A 202 6.06 7.11 5.51
CA HIS A 202 6.75 7.84 6.56
C HIS A 202 6.61 7.18 7.93
N TRP A 203 7.39 7.68 8.89
CA TRP A 203 7.23 7.37 10.30
C TRP A 203 7.14 8.66 11.11
N SER A 204 6.06 8.84 11.87
CA SER A 204 5.81 10.07 12.64
C SER A 204 5.98 11.33 11.78
N ASN A 205 5.30 11.36 10.63
CA ASN A 205 5.36 12.42 9.63
C ASN A 205 6.75 12.74 9.03
N ARG A 206 7.73 11.83 9.17
CA ARG A 206 9.10 12.01 8.63
C ARG A 206 9.47 10.91 7.65
N LYS A 207 10.08 11.33 6.53
CA LYS A 207 10.67 10.41 5.56
C LYS A 207 11.99 9.83 6.07
N ILE A 208 11.98 8.54 6.36
CA ILE A 208 13.11 7.79 6.89
C ILE A 208 13.60 6.73 5.90
N SER A 209 14.77 6.15 6.16
CA SER A 209 15.30 5.06 5.33
C SER A 209 14.44 3.80 5.49
N HIS A 210 14.50 2.90 4.51
CA HIS A 210 13.81 1.60 4.59
C HIS A 210 14.20 0.81 5.85
N GLY A 211 15.50 0.72 6.14
CA GLY A 211 16.00 0.02 7.32
C GLY A 211 15.51 0.66 8.63
N ALA A 212 15.45 1.99 8.69
CA ALA A 212 14.90 2.69 9.85
C ALA A 212 13.40 2.38 10.02
N LEU A 213 12.61 2.38 8.94
CA LEU A 213 11.19 2.05 9.03
C LEU A 213 10.97 0.62 9.51
N ILE A 214 11.74 -0.33 9.00
CA ILE A 214 11.70 -1.71 9.48
C ILE A 214 12.05 -1.77 10.98
N ALA A 215 13.10 -1.08 11.42
CA ALA A 215 13.50 -1.07 12.83
C ALA A 215 12.39 -0.53 13.76
N GLU A 216 11.70 0.54 13.34
CA GLU A 216 10.54 1.07 14.07
C GLU A 216 9.40 0.04 14.14
N LEU A 217 9.10 -0.63 13.01
CA LEU A 217 8.03 -1.63 12.94
C LEU A 217 8.35 -2.92 13.70
N VAL A 218 9.62 -3.28 13.90
CA VAL A 218 10.00 -4.44 14.72
C VAL A 218 9.49 -4.31 16.16
N SER A 219 9.40 -3.09 16.69
CA SER A 219 8.86 -2.87 18.05
C SER A 219 7.38 -3.22 18.17
N LEU A 220 6.62 -3.17 17.07
CA LEU A 220 5.17 -3.38 17.03
C LEU A 220 4.78 -4.73 16.41
N TYR A 221 5.54 -5.19 15.42
CA TYR A 221 5.26 -6.36 14.56
C TYR A 221 6.45 -7.33 14.50
N GLY A 222 7.26 -7.39 15.56
CA GLY A 222 8.54 -8.11 15.59
C GLY A 222 8.45 -9.57 15.15
N ASP A 223 7.47 -10.33 15.63
CA ASP A 223 7.31 -11.74 15.23
C ASP A 223 6.90 -11.88 13.76
N THR A 224 5.99 -11.04 13.28
CA THR A 224 5.59 -11.00 11.85
C THR A 224 6.80 -10.74 10.97
N ILE A 225 7.58 -9.70 11.28
CA ILE A 225 8.74 -9.33 10.49
C ILE A 225 9.81 -10.42 10.57
N ARG A 226 10.09 -10.96 11.76
CA ARG A 226 11.07 -12.05 11.94
C ARG A 226 10.69 -13.25 11.09
N ASN A 227 9.44 -13.72 11.19
CA ASN A 227 8.96 -14.86 10.41
C ASN A 227 9.07 -14.59 8.91
N ARG A 228 8.69 -13.39 8.46
CA ARG A 228 8.81 -12.99 7.06
C ARG A 228 10.27 -12.98 6.59
N VAL A 229 11.17 -12.36 7.34
CA VAL A 229 12.60 -12.27 7.00
C VAL A 229 13.22 -13.67 6.96
N SER A 230 12.90 -14.56 7.90
CA SER A 230 13.34 -15.96 7.88
C SER A 230 12.84 -16.69 6.63
N SER A 231 11.56 -16.57 6.27
CA SER A 231 11.03 -17.16 5.03
C SER A 231 11.71 -16.61 3.78
N VAL A 232 11.98 -15.29 3.75
CA VAL A 232 12.70 -14.66 2.64
C VAL A 232 14.13 -15.22 2.55
N GLN A 233 14.81 -15.38 3.68
CA GLN A 233 16.17 -15.93 3.72
C GLN A 233 16.23 -17.38 3.22
N GLU A 234 15.27 -18.22 3.56
CA GLU A 234 15.18 -19.61 3.09
C GLU A 234 14.88 -19.72 1.59
N LEU A 235 14.07 -18.80 1.06
CA LEU A 235 13.67 -18.79 -0.35
C LEU A 235 14.68 -18.08 -1.25
N TYR A 236 15.51 -17.19 -0.70
CA TYR A 236 16.43 -16.36 -1.46
C TYR A 236 17.51 -17.21 -2.14
N LYS A 237 17.47 -17.20 -3.48
CA LYS A 237 18.41 -17.90 -4.35
C LYS A 237 18.96 -16.93 -5.40
N PRO A 238 20.16 -16.37 -5.21
CA PRO A 238 20.70 -15.33 -6.11
C PRO A 238 20.77 -15.80 -7.56
N ASP A 239 21.12 -17.06 -7.81
CA ASP A 239 21.20 -17.63 -9.16
C ASP A 239 19.84 -17.69 -9.86
N GLN A 240 18.75 -17.93 -9.12
CA GLN A 240 17.40 -17.90 -9.69
C GLN A 240 16.99 -16.48 -10.07
N ILE A 241 17.38 -15.47 -9.29
CA ILE A 241 17.12 -14.06 -9.60
C ILE A 241 17.94 -13.63 -10.82
N ALA A 242 19.22 -14.02 -10.89
CA ALA A 242 20.07 -13.77 -12.05
C ALA A 242 19.48 -14.40 -13.32
N SER A 243 18.98 -15.64 -13.22
CA SER A 243 18.33 -16.34 -14.33
C SER A 243 17.05 -15.62 -14.78
N LEU A 244 16.23 -15.16 -13.83
CA LEU A 244 15.02 -14.38 -14.11
C LEU A 244 15.34 -13.08 -14.83
N LEU A 245 16.37 -12.35 -14.38
CA LEU A 245 16.83 -11.11 -15.02
C LEU A 245 17.34 -11.36 -16.44
N ALA A 246 18.06 -12.47 -16.66
CA ALA A 246 18.53 -12.84 -17.99
C ALA A 246 17.39 -13.19 -18.96
N SER A 247 16.29 -13.75 -18.45
CA SER A 247 15.13 -14.12 -19.26
C SER A 247 14.09 -13.01 -19.46
N THR A 248 14.23 -11.83 -18.83
CA THR A 248 13.22 -10.75 -18.96
C THR A 248 13.00 -10.31 -20.40
N ASP A 249 14.05 -10.43 -21.21
CA ASP A 249 14.09 -9.88 -22.56
C ASP A 249 13.70 -10.92 -23.64
N GLU A 250 13.38 -12.15 -23.24
CA GLU A 250 13.03 -13.27 -24.12
C GLU A 250 11.82 -12.94 -25.02
N PHE A 251 10.87 -12.16 -24.51
CA PHE A 251 9.66 -11.78 -25.24
C PHE A 251 9.79 -10.49 -26.06
N ILE A 252 10.93 -9.80 -25.97
CA ILE A 252 11.15 -8.60 -26.79
C ILE A 252 11.53 -9.08 -28.20
N PRO A 253 10.88 -8.57 -29.28
CA PRO A 253 11.18 -8.99 -30.63
C PRO A 253 12.65 -8.74 -31.03
N HIS A 254 13.18 -9.58 -31.91
CA HIS A 254 14.51 -9.36 -32.50
C HIS A 254 14.47 -8.21 -33.52
N GLY A 255 15.50 -7.35 -33.53
CA GLY A 255 15.61 -6.20 -34.41
C GLY A 255 16.29 -5.02 -33.70
N LYS A 256 17.11 -4.24 -34.43
CA LYS A 256 17.85 -3.11 -33.85
C LYS A 256 16.93 -2.04 -33.26
N GLU A 257 15.71 -1.93 -33.78
CA GLU A 257 14.66 -1.05 -33.31
C GLU A 257 14.11 -1.42 -31.92
N PHE A 258 14.33 -2.66 -31.47
CA PHE A 258 13.88 -3.13 -30.16
C PHE A 258 15.00 -3.20 -29.12
N ASP A 259 16.27 -3.03 -29.50
CA ASP A 259 17.42 -3.17 -28.61
C ASP A 259 17.35 -2.22 -27.39
N HIS A 260 16.77 -1.02 -27.55
CA HIS A 260 16.61 -0.07 -26.44
C HIS A 260 15.56 -0.48 -25.38
N TYR A 261 14.74 -1.51 -25.65
CA TYR A 261 13.80 -2.06 -24.66
C TYR A 261 14.43 -3.15 -23.80
N ARG A 262 15.63 -3.62 -24.18
CA ARG A 262 16.35 -4.69 -23.49
C ARG A 262 17.12 -4.16 -22.30
N LEU A 263 17.21 -4.97 -21.25
CA LEU A 263 18.11 -4.68 -20.15
C LEU A 263 19.55 -4.90 -20.63
N THR A 264 20.42 -3.93 -20.37
CA THR A 264 21.85 -4.14 -20.57
C THR A 264 22.39 -5.11 -19.52
N ASN A 265 23.45 -5.85 -19.83
CA ASN A 265 24.13 -6.72 -18.86
C ASN A 265 24.52 -5.96 -17.59
N ALA A 266 25.01 -4.72 -17.74
CA ALA A 266 25.32 -3.84 -16.62
C ALA A 266 24.08 -3.52 -15.77
N ARG A 267 22.91 -3.30 -16.38
CA ARG A 267 21.66 -3.05 -15.65
C ARG A 267 21.20 -4.31 -14.91
N GLN A 268 21.27 -5.49 -15.51
CA GLN A 268 20.97 -6.76 -14.84
C GLN A 268 21.89 -6.99 -13.63
N GLU A 269 23.20 -6.82 -13.82
CA GLU A 269 24.20 -6.93 -12.74
C GLU A 269 23.91 -5.94 -11.61
N PHE A 270 23.59 -4.69 -11.95
CA PHE A 270 23.27 -3.65 -10.98
C PHE A 270 22.01 -3.96 -10.17
N MET A 271 20.95 -4.43 -10.83
CA MET A 271 19.70 -4.85 -10.16
C MET A 271 19.97 -6.02 -9.20
N LEU A 272 20.73 -7.03 -9.64
CA LEU A 272 21.12 -8.15 -8.78
C LEU A 272 21.96 -7.68 -7.58
N ARG A 273 22.89 -6.74 -7.79
CA ARG A 273 23.72 -6.16 -6.74
C ARG A 273 22.90 -5.36 -5.73
N ILE A 274 21.88 -4.59 -6.17
CA ILE A 274 20.93 -3.91 -5.29
C ILE A 274 20.24 -4.91 -4.37
N ILE A 275 19.62 -5.94 -4.97
CA ILE A 275 18.83 -6.94 -4.23
C ILE A 275 19.73 -7.65 -3.21
N SER A 276 20.89 -8.14 -3.65
CA SER A 276 21.80 -8.91 -2.81
C SER A 276 22.33 -8.06 -1.64
N THR A 277 22.77 -6.82 -1.91
CA THR A 277 23.27 -5.92 -0.86
C THR A 277 22.20 -5.59 0.18
N ARG A 278 20.95 -5.37 -0.26
CA ARG A 278 19.83 -5.05 0.64
C ARG A 278 19.38 -6.27 1.43
N MET A 279 19.37 -7.46 0.83
CA MET A 279 19.14 -8.73 1.52
C MET A 279 20.19 -8.97 2.60
N ASP A 280 21.48 -8.82 2.27
CA ASP A 280 22.57 -9.00 3.24
C ASP A 280 22.44 -8.04 4.42
N SER A 281 22.11 -6.78 4.18
CA SER A 281 21.85 -5.80 5.24
C SER A 281 20.67 -6.23 6.10
N LEU A 282 19.56 -6.65 5.49
CA LEU A 282 18.37 -7.09 6.18
C LEU A 282 18.68 -8.29 7.08
N PHE A 283 19.27 -9.36 6.54
CA PHE A 283 19.60 -10.56 7.31
C PHE A 283 20.58 -10.26 8.45
N LYS A 284 21.58 -9.40 8.20
CA LYS A 284 22.53 -8.98 9.22
C LYS A 284 21.85 -8.24 10.36
N ASP A 285 20.95 -7.31 10.06
CA ASP A 285 20.22 -6.55 11.07
C ASP A 285 19.31 -7.48 11.90
N PHE A 286 18.63 -8.43 11.27
CA PHE A 286 17.77 -9.39 11.97
C PHE A 286 18.53 -10.44 12.80
N SER A 287 19.70 -10.88 12.35
CA SER A 287 20.54 -11.81 13.12
C SER A 287 21.04 -11.19 14.45
N ARG A 288 21.12 -9.86 14.52
CA ARG A 288 21.55 -9.09 15.70
C ARG A 288 20.42 -8.84 16.68
N ILE A 289 19.17 -8.91 16.23
CA ILE A 289 17.98 -8.80 17.08
C ILE A 289 17.73 -10.18 17.72
N ARG A 290 18.64 -10.60 18.60
CA ARG A 290 18.37 -11.65 19.59
C ARG A 290 17.74 -10.98 20.80
N ILE A 291 16.46 -11.28 21.05
CA ILE A 291 15.81 -11.07 22.36
C ILE A 291 15.94 -12.38 23.12
#